data_AF-A0A6P1ZNH0-F1
#
_entry.id   AF-A0A6P1ZNH0-F1
#
_cell.length_a   1.000
_cell.length_b   1.000
_cell.length_c   1.000
_cell.angle_alpha   90.00
_cell.angle_beta   90.00
_cell.angle_gamma   90.00
#
_symmetry.space_group_name_H-M   'P 1'
#
loop_
_entity.id
_entity.type
_entity.pdbx_description
1 polymer ?
#
loop_
_entity_poly.entity_id
_entity_poly.type
_entity_poly.pdbx_seq_one_letter_code
_entity_poly.pdbx_strand_id
1 'polypeptide(L)'
;MPQVAARITTNHEQWLKEFFKTKSAGAEFILPWAVDTFFRAINNLKSMFSTAELKTIIEAHRDIRLLPDQSRVAYLQLRLQDACELDLVHTKHGSSYSTLEAKIKKLDDTQATALMIWATAYWVSKEYEDVSIDDYLKIH
;
A
#
# COMPACT_ATOMS: atom_id res chain seq x y z
N MET A 1 23.26 6.91 -9.42
CA MET A 1 21.97 7.40 -9.96
C MET A 1 21.25 8.15 -8.86
N PRO A 2 20.58 9.30 -9.11
CA PRO A 2 20.00 10.08 -8.04
C PRO A 2 18.90 9.26 -7.37
N GLN A 3 19.08 8.97 -6.08
CA GLN A 3 18.09 8.28 -5.26
C GLN A 3 16.78 9.07 -5.33
N VAL A 4 15.74 8.49 -5.91
CA VAL A 4 14.37 8.98 -5.74
C VAL A 4 13.92 8.51 -4.37
N ALA A 5 14.55 9.06 -3.32
CA ALA A 5 14.04 8.93 -1.97
C ALA A 5 12.64 9.54 -1.96
N ALA A 6 11.68 8.90 -1.29
CA ALA A 6 10.38 9.48 -1.02
C ALA A 6 10.61 10.89 -0.45
N ARG A 7 10.31 11.93 -1.24
CA ARG A 7 10.56 13.30 -0.83
C ARG A 7 9.57 13.65 0.26
N ILE A 8 10.03 13.58 1.51
CA ILE A 8 9.34 14.16 2.66
C ILE A 8 9.10 15.64 2.30
N THR A 9 7.85 16.07 2.27
CA THR A 9 7.52 17.47 1.99
C THR A 9 8.08 18.35 3.09
N THR A 10 8.36 19.62 2.79
CA THR A 10 8.90 20.58 3.77
C THR A 10 8.03 20.65 5.03
N ASN A 11 6.71 20.47 4.89
CA ASN A 11 5.77 20.43 6.01
C ASN A 11 5.92 19.18 6.87
N HIS A 12 6.09 17.99 6.26
CA HIS A 12 6.37 16.77 7.02
C HIS A 12 7.75 16.84 7.71
N GLU A 13 8.74 17.47 7.07
CA GLU A 13 10.04 17.70 7.70
C GLU A 13 9.94 18.64 8.91
N GLN A 14 9.12 19.70 8.81
CA GLN A 14 8.88 20.62 9.91
C GLN A 14 8.13 19.93 11.07
N TRP A 15 7.09 19.15 10.77
CA TRP A 15 6.39 18.34 11.77
C TRP A 15 7.34 17.38 12.50
N LEU A 16 8.21 16.68 11.76
CA LEU A 16 9.23 15.81 12.36
C LEU A 16 10.17 16.59 13.28
N LYS A 17 10.58 17.82 12.91
CA LYS A 17 11.44 18.67 13.76
C LYS A 17 10.71 19.20 15.01
N GLU A 18 9.41 19.47 14.91
CA GLU A 18 8.59 20.00 16.01
C GLU A 18 8.24 18.92 17.04
N PHE A 19 7.91 17.71 16.59
CA PHE A 19 7.55 16.59 17.47
C PHE A 19 8.75 15.76 17.94
N PHE A 20 9.79 15.61 17.11
CA PHE A 20 11.06 15.01 17.51
C PHE A 20 12.07 16.13 17.78
N LYS A 21 12.24 16.49 19.06
CA LYS A 21 13.16 17.52 19.57
C LYS A 21 14.58 17.45 18.96
N THR A 22 14.98 16.28 18.49
CA THR A 22 16.11 16.07 17.58
C THR A 22 15.63 15.31 16.34
N LYS A 23 15.86 15.90 15.15
CA LYS A 23 15.54 15.30 13.84
C LYS A 23 16.14 13.89 13.67
N SER A 24 17.24 13.61 14.36
CA SER A 24 17.94 12.32 14.37
C SER A 24 17.36 11.33 15.37
N ALA A 25 17.28 11.65 16.66
CA ALA A 25 17.03 10.63 17.68
C ALA A 25 15.63 10.00 17.57
N GLY A 26 14.57 10.78 17.35
CA GLY A 26 13.21 10.22 17.24
C GLY A 26 12.96 9.48 15.92
N ALA A 27 13.52 9.99 14.82
CA ALA A 27 13.41 9.36 13.51
C ALA A 27 14.24 8.06 13.43
N GLU A 28 15.39 8.00 14.11
CA GLU A 28 16.22 6.79 14.22
C GLU A 28 15.49 5.62 14.89
N PHE A 29 14.53 5.88 15.79
CA PHE A 29 13.72 4.82 16.41
C PHE A 29 12.44 4.51 15.62
N ILE A 30 11.77 5.53 15.09
CA ILE A 30 10.47 5.35 14.43
C ILE A 30 10.61 4.80 13.02
N LEU A 31 11.65 5.18 12.27
CA LEU A 31 11.83 4.68 10.90
C LEU A 31 12.04 3.15 10.87
N PRO A 32 12.94 2.55 11.67
CA PRO A 32 13.05 1.09 11.74
C PRO A 32 11.74 0.43 12.16
N TRP A 33 11.08 0.96 13.21
CA TRP A 33 9.81 0.43 13.68
C TRP A 33 8.70 0.49 12.61
N ALA A 34 8.62 1.59 11.86
CA ALA A 34 7.63 1.76 10.80
C ALA A 34 7.89 0.78 9.64
N VAL A 35 9.15 0.58 9.26
CA VAL A 35 9.55 -0.41 8.24
C VAL A 35 9.22 -1.82 8.70
N ASP A 36 9.57 -2.19 9.93
CA ASP A 36 9.26 -3.50 10.52
C ASP A 36 7.75 -3.74 10.59
N THR A 37 6.99 -2.72 11.01
CA THR A 37 5.53 -2.76 11.08
C THR A 37 4.92 -2.93 9.70
N PHE A 38 5.43 -2.22 8.70
CA PHE A 38 5.01 -2.34 7.31
C PHE A 38 5.22 -3.78 6.78
N PHE A 39 6.42 -4.33 6.88
CA PHE A 39 6.69 -5.68 6.39
C PHE A 39 5.91 -6.76 7.15
N ARG A 40 5.78 -6.62 8.48
CA ARG A 40 4.93 -7.51 9.28
C ARG A 40 3.47 -7.45 8.83
N ALA A 41 2.94 -6.25 8.57
CA ALA A 41 1.58 -6.08 8.07
C ALA A 41 1.40 -6.74 6.69
N ILE A 42 2.32 -6.50 5.74
CA ILE A 42 2.25 -7.10 4.40
C ILE A 42 2.28 -8.62 4.44
N ASN A 43 3.19 -9.22 5.22
CA ASN A 43 3.28 -10.68 5.32
C ASN A 43 1.99 -11.30 5.88
N ASN A 44 1.40 -10.66 6.89
CA ASN A 44 0.11 -11.09 7.43
C ASN A 44 -1.00 -10.93 6.38
N LEU A 45 -1.04 -9.82 5.66
CA LEU A 45 -2.06 -9.56 4.65
C LEU A 45 -1.97 -10.55 3.47
N LYS A 46 -0.77 -10.83 2.97
CA LYS A 46 -0.55 -11.84 1.91
C LYS A 46 -1.07 -13.22 2.29
N SER A 47 -1.10 -13.57 3.58
CA SER A 47 -1.69 -14.83 4.07
C SER A 47 -3.23 -14.81 4.15
N MET A 48 -3.84 -13.63 4.26
CA MET A 48 -5.30 -13.46 4.37
C MET A 48 -6.01 -13.41 3.01
N PHE A 49 -5.31 -12.92 1.98
CA PHE A 49 -5.83 -12.78 0.63
C PHE A 49 -5.34 -13.90 -0.28
N SER A 50 -6.21 -14.34 -1.19
CA SER A 50 -5.85 -15.20 -2.30
C SER A 50 -5.04 -14.45 -3.34
N THR A 51 -4.31 -15.19 -4.18
CA THR A 51 -3.55 -14.62 -5.30
C THR A 51 -4.43 -13.76 -6.21
N ALA A 52 -5.65 -14.20 -6.51
CA ALA A 52 -6.61 -13.46 -7.36
C ALA A 52 -7.04 -12.13 -6.72
N GLU A 53 -7.30 -12.14 -5.41
CA GLU A 53 -7.64 -10.93 -4.64
C GLU A 53 -6.46 -9.95 -4.61
N LEU A 54 -5.24 -10.44 -4.38
CA LEU A 54 -4.04 -9.60 -4.37
C LEU A 54 -3.79 -8.95 -5.75
N LYS A 55 -3.95 -9.70 -6.84
CA LYS A 55 -3.88 -9.13 -8.20
C LYS A 55 -4.92 -8.05 -8.43
N THR A 56 -6.15 -8.29 -7.97
CA THR A 56 -7.25 -7.33 -8.05
C THR A 56 -6.90 -6.03 -7.31
N ILE A 57 -6.32 -6.14 -6.12
CA ILE A 57 -5.89 -4.99 -5.31
C ILE A 57 -4.78 -4.22 -6.02
N ILE A 58 -3.77 -4.91 -6.56
CA ILE A 58 -2.68 -4.26 -7.31
C ILE A 58 -3.23 -3.50 -8.51
N GLU A 59 -4.04 -4.15 -9.34
CA GLU A 59 -4.58 -3.53 -10.56
C GLU A 59 -5.51 -2.34 -10.24
N ALA A 60 -6.27 -2.40 -9.14
CA ALA A 60 -7.10 -1.29 -8.67
C ALA A 60 -6.29 -0.03 -8.26
N HIS A 61 -4.98 -0.17 -8.05
CA HIS A 61 -4.07 0.94 -7.72
C HIS A 61 -3.23 1.43 -8.91
N ARG A 62 -3.57 1.00 -10.13
CA ARG A 62 -2.92 1.49 -11.34
C ARG A 62 -3.17 2.98 -11.53
N ASP A 63 -2.13 3.72 -11.88
CA ASP A 63 -2.16 5.17 -12.12
C ASP A 63 -2.62 6.04 -10.92
N ILE A 64 -2.60 5.48 -9.69
CA ILE A 64 -2.95 6.20 -8.48
C ILE A 64 -1.71 6.77 -7.80
N ARG A 65 -1.80 8.04 -7.38
CA ARG A 65 -0.84 8.65 -6.46
C ARG A 65 -1.46 8.76 -5.07
N LEU A 66 -1.02 7.91 -4.14
CA LEU A 66 -1.46 7.99 -2.75
C LEU A 66 -1.01 9.29 -2.09
N LEU A 67 -1.97 9.98 -1.46
CA LEU A 67 -1.72 11.13 -0.60
C LEU A 67 -1.84 10.71 0.88
N PRO A 68 -1.22 11.43 1.83
CA PRO A 68 -1.24 11.05 3.25
C PRO A 68 -2.64 11.02 3.88
N ASP A 69 -3.58 11.80 3.37
CA ASP A 69 -4.98 11.83 3.79
C ASP A 69 -5.80 10.64 3.27
N GLN A 70 -5.25 9.90 2.30
CA GLN A 70 -5.89 8.77 1.62
C GLN A 70 -5.46 7.41 2.17
N SER A 71 -4.83 7.37 3.35
CA SER A 71 -4.28 6.13 3.92
C SER A 71 -5.25 5.31 4.77
N ARG A 72 -6.56 5.64 4.78
CA ARG A 72 -7.54 4.95 5.64
C ARG A 72 -8.27 3.83 4.91
N VAL A 73 -8.82 2.88 5.69
CA VAL A 73 -9.64 1.75 5.18
C VAL A 73 -10.78 2.24 4.28
N ALA A 74 -11.43 3.35 4.63
CA ALA A 74 -12.54 3.91 3.84
C ALA A 74 -12.11 4.28 2.41
N TYR A 75 -10.89 4.81 2.24
CA TYR A 75 -10.37 5.13 0.92
C TYR A 75 -10.06 3.86 0.12
N LEU A 76 -9.44 2.87 0.75
CA LEU A 76 -9.19 1.56 0.14
C LEU A 76 -10.50 0.90 -0.35
N GLN A 77 -11.56 0.95 0.45
CA GLN A 77 -12.88 0.41 0.08
C GLN A 77 -13.44 1.12 -1.15
N LEU A 78 -13.46 2.45 -1.14
CA LEU A 78 -13.94 3.25 -2.27
C LEU A 78 -13.18 2.90 -3.56
N ARG A 79 -11.85 2.79 -3.49
CA ARG A 79 -11.03 2.46 -4.66
C ARG A 79 -11.26 1.08 -5.22
N LEU A 80 -11.36 0.09 -4.33
CA LEU A 80 -11.68 -1.27 -4.75
C LEU A 80 -13.09 -1.37 -5.32
N GLN A 81 -14.04 -0.62 -4.75
CA GLN A 81 -15.40 -0.54 -5.27
C GLN A 81 -15.40 0.02 -6.69
N ASP A 82 -14.82 1.20 -6.92
CA ASP A 82 -14.78 1.85 -8.23
C ASP A 82 -14.11 0.93 -9.28
N ALA A 83 -12.95 0.35 -8.97
CA ALA A 83 -12.24 -0.54 -9.90
C ALA A 83 -13.01 -1.83 -10.18
N CYS A 84 -13.77 -2.34 -9.19
CA CYS A 84 -14.57 -3.55 -9.38
C CYS A 84 -15.88 -3.29 -10.12
N GLU A 85 -16.52 -2.15 -9.91
CA GLU A 85 -17.80 -1.79 -10.55
C GLU A 85 -17.61 -1.26 -11.97
N LEU A 86 -16.61 -0.40 -12.20
CA LEU A 86 -16.38 0.26 -13.48
C LEU A 86 -15.56 -0.61 -14.44
N ASP A 87 -14.46 -1.18 -13.95
CA ASP A 87 -13.47 -1.87 -14.78
C ASP A 87 -13.55 -3.40 -14.67
N LEU A 88 -14.45 -3.92 -13.81
CA LEU A 88 -14.65 -5.35 -13.57
C LEU A 88 -13.35 -6.11 -13.24
N VAL A 89 -12.41 -5.44 -12.55
CA VAL A 89 -11.05 -5.95 -12.28
C VAL A 89 -11.09 -7.29 -11.52
N HIS A 90 -12.05 -7.45 -10.61
CA HIS A 90 -12.25 -8.71 -9.88
C HIS A 90 -12.56 -9.88 -10.83
N THR A 91 -13.37 -9.66 -11.87
CA THR A 91 -13.70 -10.68 -12.86
C THR A 91 -12.48 -11.04 -13.71
N LYS A 92 -11.64 -10.06 -14.08
CA LYS A 92 -10.39 -10.27 -14.84
C LYS A 92 -9.43 -11.23 -14.14
N HIS A 93 -9.35 -11.18 -12.81
CA HIS A 93 -8.46 -12.01 -12.01
C HIS A 93 -9.14 -13.24 -11.39
N GLY A 94 -10.45 -13.42 -11.59
CA GLY A 94 -11.22 -14.53 -11.01
C GLY A 94 -11.47 -14.39 -9.50
N SER A 95 -11.52 -13.17 -8.98
CA SER A 95 -11.88 -12.88 -7.59
C SER A 95 -13.35 -12.47 -7.46
N SER A 96 -13.92 -12.62 -6.26
CA SER A 96 -15.25 -12.13 -5.93
C SER A 96 -15.14 -10.83 -5.13
N TYR A 97 -15.76 -9.76 -5.63
CA TYR A 97 -15.75 -8.48 -4.92
C TYR A 97 -16.38 -8.57 -3.52
N SER A 98 -17.48 -9.33 -3.35
CA SER A 98 -18.12 -9.47 -2.03
C SER A 98 -17.22 -10.14 -0.99
N THR A 99 -16.46 -11.14 -1.41
CA THR A 99 -15.48 -11.82 -0.54
C THR A 99 -14.31 -10.89 -0.22
N LEU A 100 -13.80 -10.17 -1.22
CA LEU A 100 -12.73 -9.20 -1.08
C LEU A 100 -13.16 -8.08 -0.10
N GLU A 101 -14.32 -7.48 -0.31
CA GLU A 101 -14.87 -6.40 0.51
C GLU A 101 -15.04 -6.82 1.97
N ALA A 102 -15.54 -8.05 2.21
CA ALA A 102 -15.68 -8.60 3.56
C ALA A 102 -14.34 -8.76 4.29
N LYS A 103 -13.25 -9.05 3.58
CA LYS A 103 -11.90 -9.09 4.15
C LYS A 103 -11.35 -7.68 4.41
N ILE A 104 -11.55 -6.76 3.46
CA ILE A 104 -11.10 -5.36 3.58
C ILE A 104 -11.77 -4.66 4.77
N LYS A 105 -13.06 -4.93 5.04
CA LYS A 105 -13.80 -4.40 6.20
C LYS A 105 -13.23 -4.82 7.55
N LYS A 106 -12.42 -5.88 7.61
CA LYS A 106 -11.77 -6.37 8.85
C LYS A 106 -10.39 -5.77 9.08
N LEU A 107 -9.85 -5.03 8.12
CA LEU A 107 -8.54 -4.43 8.25
C LEU A 107 -8.60 -3.21 9.17
N ASP A 108 -7.53 -3.01 9.92
CA ASP A 108 -7.27 -1.71 10.56
C ASP A 108 -6.63 -0.72 9.56
N ASP A 109 -6.57 0.56 9.94
CA ASP A 109 -5.98 1.60 9.10
C ASP A 109 -4.48 1.37 8.81
N THR A 110 -3.74 0.69 9.69
CA THR A 110 -2.31 0.39 9.47
C THR A 110 -2.16 -0.66 8.38
N GLN A 111 -2.95 -1.72 8.45
CA GLN A 111 -3.02 -2.78 7.45
C GLN A 111 -3.48 -2.24 6.10
N ALA A 112 -4.55 -1.43 6.07
CA ALA A 112 -5.03 -0.81 4.84
C ALA A 112 -3.97 0.13 4.23
N THR A 113 -3.31 0.95 5.05
CA THR A 113 -2.21 1.81 4.60
C THR A 113 -1.10 0.97 3.97
N ALA A 114 -0.64 -0.08 4.66
CA ALA A 114 0.43 -0.94 4.18
C ALA A 114 0.04 -1.56 2.83
N LEU A 115 -1.16 -2.13 2.74
CA LEU A 115 -1.66 -2.78 1.52
C LEU A 115 -1.72 -1.81 0.33
N MET A 116 -2.20 -0.57 0.55
CA MET A 116 -2.25 0.47 -0.48
C MET A 116 -0.86 0.91 -0.95
N ILE A 117 0.07 1.12 -0.02
CA ILE A 117 1.46 1.48 -0.33
C ILE A 117 2.12 0.36 -1.16
N TRP A 118 1.94 -0.89 -0.73
CA TRP A 118 2.47 -2.05 -1.43
C TRP A 118 1.86 -2.17 -2.84
N ALA A 119 0.54 -2.09 -2.98
CA ALA A 119 -0.12 -2.17 -4.29
C ALA A 119 0.33 -1.04 -5.25
N THR A 120 0.49 0.18 -4.74
CA THR A 120 0.94 1.33 -5.53
C THR A 120 2.42 1.23 -5.90
N ALA A 121 3.25 0.62 -5.04
CA ALA A 121 4.68 0.47 -5.30
C ALA A 121 4.95 -0.34 -6.56
N TYR A 122 4.11 -1.33 -6.90
CA TYR A 122 4.20 -2.09 -8.15
C TYR A 122 4.20 -1.19 -9.39
N TRP A 123 3.32 -0.18 -9.43
CA TRP A 123 3.16 0.69 -10.60
C TRP A 123 4.13 1.86 -10.66
N VAL A 124 4.66 2.29 -9.51
CA VAL A 124 5.48 3.51 -9.41
C VAL A 124 6.99 3.20 -9.34
N SER A 125 7.38 2.01 -8.85
CA SER A 125 8.78 1.65 -8.72
C SER A 125 9.38 1.23 -10.05
N LYS A 126 10.49 1.86 -10.43
CA LYS A 126 11.30 1.44 -11.59
C LYS A 126 11.88 0.04 -11.45
N GLU A 127 12.02 -0.45 -10.22
CA GLU A 127 12.52 -1.81 -9.97
C GLU A 127 11.52 -2.90 -10.39
N TYR A 128 10.24 -2.54 -10.52
CA TYR A 128 9.17 -3.47 -10.88
C TYR A 128 8.62 -3.26 -12.31
N GLU A 129 9.26 -2.39 -13.11
CA GLU A 129 8.79 -2.03 -14.47
C GLU A 129 8.68 -3.26 -15.39
N ASP A 130 9.62 -4.20 -15.29
CA ASP A 130 9.65 -5.44 -16.07
C ASP A 130 9.18 -6.68 -15.28
N VAL A 131 8.66 -6.48 -14.06
CA VAL A 131 8.27 -7.59 -13.18
C VAL A 131 6.79 -7.92 -13.39
N SER A 132 6.50 -9.19 -13.68
CA SER A 132 5.11 -9.64 -13.76
C SER A 132 4.42 -9.52 -12.41
N ILE A 133 3.11 -9.26 -12.39
CA ILE A 133 2.34 -9.22 -11.12
C ILE A 133 2.54 -10.54 -10.35
N ASP A 134 2.58 -11.68 -11.04
CA ASP A 134 2.80 -12.99 -10.42
C ASP A 134 4.15 -13.11 -9.70
N ASP A 135 5.21 -12.53 -10.26
CA ASP A 135 6.52 -12.52 -9.63
C ASP A 135 6.59 -11.48 -8.52
N TYR A 136 5.93 -10.33 -8.68
CA TYR A 136 5.80 -9.33 -7.63
C TYR A 136 5.13 -9.89 -6.36
N LEU A 137 4.11 -10.75 -6.50
CA LEU A 137 3.46 -11.40 -5.36
C LEU A 137 4.43 -12.28 -4.56
N LYS A 138 5.47 -12.84 -5.19
CA LYS A 138 6.51 -13.66 -4.54
C LYS A 138 7.60 -12.80 -3.91
N ILE A 139 7.70 -11.53 -4.30
CA ILE A 139 8.68 -10.58 -3.75
C ILE A 139 8.11 -10.04 -2.43
N HIS A 140 8.87 -10.28 -1.36
CA HIS A 140 8.59 -9.98 0.05
C HIS A 140 7.44 -10.76 0.67
#